data_AF-A0AAU1RN36-F1
#
_entry.id   AF-A0AAU1RN36-F1
#
_cell.length_a   1.000
_cell.length_b   1.000
_cell.length_c   1.000
_cell.angle_alpha   90.00
_cell.angle_beta   90.00
_cell.angle_gamma   90.00
#
_symmetry.space_group_name_H-M   'P 1'
#
loop_
_entity.id
_entity.type
_entity.pdbx_description
1 polymer ?
#
loop_
_entity_poly.entity_id
_entity_poly.type
_entity_poly.pdbx_seq_one_letter_code
_entity_poly.pdbx_strand_id
1 'polypeptide(L)'
;MGEAGTTPERETATQSGGMSLREAAWRYQADEIYPEDLPMIAAEALAAGLDTPVLCELAGLPRNADARDIHEAFEEALAESGMELPDPVLARRHALRRLAAKFIDGEIALAELAAGDWWETEVETEEERSFVSLIPQCECCIEYTLGFDQRTWAPQLRVAALALTSSPPLGPSW
;
A
#
# COMPACT_ATOMS: atom_id res chain seq x y z
N MET A 1 28.52 -30.99 37.58
CA MET A 1 28.62 -31.51 36.20
C MET A 1 27.43 -32.42 36.00
N GLY A 2 26.51 -32.07 35.09
CA GLY A 2 25.29 -32.84 34.85
C GLY A 2 24.11 -31.96 34.43
N GLU A 3 24.19 -31.50 33.18
CA GLU A 3 23.12 -31.25 32.19
C GLU A 3 21.69 -30.96 32.67
N ALA A 4 21.27 -29.70 32.53
CA ALA A 4 19.86 -29.31 32.47
C ALA A 4 19.46 -29.22 31.00
N GLY A 5 18.58 -30.15 30.60
CA GLY A 5 18.06 -30.28 29.25
C GLY A 5 17.11 -29.16 28.84
N THR A 6 17.19 -28.86 27.55
CA THR A 6 16.12 -28.44 26.64
C THR A 6 15.24 -27.27 27.10
N THR A 7 15.69 -26.08 26.76
CA THR A 7 14.79 -24.95 26.46
C THR A 7 14.29 -25.14 25.03
N PRO A 8 12.99 -25.03 24.74
CA PRO A 8 12.50 -25.22 23.38
C PRO A 8 13.04 -24.12 22.49
N GLU A 9 13.65 -24.53 21.37
CA GLU A 9 13.85 -23.67 20.21
C GLU A 9 12.49 -23.04 19.90
N ARG A 10 12.40 -21.72 20.11
CA ARG A 10 11.35 -20.94 19.46
C ARG A 10 11.67 -21.03 17.99
N GLU A 11 11.01 -21.98 17.33
CA GLU A 11 10.81 -21.97 15.89
C GLU A 11 10.37 -20.55 15.55
N THR A 12 11.32 -19.79 15.02
CA THR A 12 11.07 -18.53 14.35
C THR A 12 10.17 -18.90 13.18
N ALA A 13 8.87 -18.87 13.41
CA ALA A 13 7.86 -18.83 12.37
C ALA A 13 8.37 -17.81 11.37
N THR A 14 8.74 -18.31 10.20
CA THR A 14 8.93 -17.52 9.00
C THR A 14 7.73 -16.59 8.94
N GLN A 15 7.94 -15.32 9.30
CA GLN A 15 7.00 -14.26 9.00
C GLN A 15 7.05 -14.19 7.48
N SER A 16 6.23 -15.02 6.84
CA SER A 16 5.96 -14.92 5.41
C SER A 16 5.55 -13.48 5.21
N GLY A 17 6.35 -12.73 4.44
CA GLY A 17 6.11 -11.33 4.09
C GLY A 17 4.91 -11.16 3.17
N GLY A 18 3.84 -11.92 3.40
CA GLY A 18 2.55 -11.80 2.74
C GLY A 18 1.75 -10.68 3.40
N MET A 19 1.10 -9.90 2.55
CA MET A 19 0.22 -8.82 2.97
C MET A 19 -1.03 -9.39 3.64
N SER A 20 -1.45 -8.84 4.78
CA SER A 20 -2.72 -9.27 5.38
C SER A 20 -3.91 -8.89 4.48
N LEU A 21 -5.01 -9.66 4.49
CA LEU A 21 -6.20 -9.34 3.68
C LEU A 21 -6.75 -7.93 3.99
N ARG A 22 -6.66 -7.52 5.27
CA ARG A 22 -7.02 -6.15 5.69
C ARG A 22 -6.14 -5.11 5.03
N GLU A 23 -4.83 -5.32 5.01
CA GLU A 23 -3.90 -4.41 4.34
C GLU A 23 -4.14 -4.39 2.82
N ALA A 24 -4.45 -5.54 2.22
CA ALA A 24 -4.84 -5.62 0.83
C ALA A 24 -6.09 -4.79 0.53
N ALA A 25 -7.11 -4.80 1.40
CA ALA A 25 -8.29 -3.94 1.24
C ALA A 25 -7.93 -2.45 1.21
N TRP A 26 -7.03 -2.01 2.10
CA TRP A 26 -6.54 -0.63 2.14
C TRP A 26 -5.76 -0.23 0.90
N ARG A 27 -4.94 -1.13 0.35
CA ARG A 27 -4.14 -0.86 -0.84
C ARG A 27 -4.96 -0.96 -2.12
N TYR A 28 -5.88 -1.92 -2.20
CA TYR A 28 -6.86 -2.04 -3.28
C TYR A 28 -7.69 -0.76 -3.39
N GLN A 29 -8.22 -0.30 -2.26
CA GLN A 29 -9.05 0.90 -2.25
C GLN A 29 -8.27 2.20 -2.57
N ALA A 30 -6.95 2.18 -2.42
CA ALA A 30 -6.06 3.28 -2.77
C ALA A 30 -5.51 3.16 -4.22
N ASP A 31 -6.03 2.24 -5.03
CA ASP A 31 -5.57 1.93 -6.39
C ASP A 31 -4.07 1.52 -6.46
N GLU A 32 -3.51 1.00 -5.38
CA GLU A 32 -2.12 0.49 -5.33
C GLU A 32 -2.00 -0.97 -5.78
N ILE A 33 -3.13 -1.69 -5.89
CA ILE A 33 -3.18 -3.10 -6.30
C ILE A 33 -4.07 -3.19 -7.54
N TYR A 34 -3.54 -3.79 -8.59
CA TYR A 34 -4.33 -4.11 -9.76
C TYR A 34 -5.24 -5.31 -9.48
N PRO A 35 -6.47 -5.33 -10.01
CA PRO A 35 -7.38 -6.46 -9.85
C PRO A 35 -6.73 -7.81 -10.14
N GLU A 36 -5.96 -7.90 -11.22
CA GLU A 36 -5.30 -9.14 -11.63
C GLU A 36 -4.33 -9.74 -10.59
N ASP A 37 -3.87 -8.96 -9.61
CA ASP A 37 -2.98 -9.44 -8.55
C ASP A 37 -3.75 -9.96 -7.31
N LEU A 38 -5.07 -9.68 -7.21
CA LEU A 38 -5.93 -10.11 -6.11
C LEU A 38 -6.02 -11.65 -5.94
N PRO A 39 -6.04 -12.49 -7.00
CA PRO A 39 -6.01 -13.94 -6.84
C PRO A 39 -4.79 -14.45 -6.08
N MET A 40 -3.61 -13.86 -6.30
CA MET A 40 -2.39 -14.25 -5.57
C MET A 40 -2.48 -13.83 -4.10
N ILE A 41 -2.98 -12.62 -3.84
CA ILE A 41 -3.18 -12.11 -2.47
C ILE A 41 -4.17 -12.99 -1.71
N ALA A 42 -5.23 -13.46 -2.37
CA ALA A 42 -6.17 -14.40 -1.77
C ALA A 42 -5.50 -15.74 -1.42
N ALA A 43 -4.65 -16.27 -2.31
CA ALA A 43 -3.88 -17.47 -2.04
C ALA A 43 -2.93 -17.30 -0.84
N GLU A 44 -2.28 -16.14 -0.70
CA GLU A 44 -1.44 -15.81 0.46
C GLU A 44 -2.25 -15.72 1.76
N ALA A 45 -3.45 -15.11 1.71
CA ALA A 45 -4.35 -15.02 2.85
C ALA A 45 -4.88 -16.39 3.31
N LEU A 46 -5.20 -17.29 2.36
CA LEU A 46 -5.52 -18.69 2.65
C LEU A 46 -4.35 -19.41 3.31
N ALA A 47 -3.13 -19.22 2.80
CA ALA A 47 -1.92 -19.78 3.39
C ALA A 47 -1.63 -19.24 4.80
N ALA A 48 -2.08 -18.01 5.09
CA ALA A 48 -2.03 -17.42 6.42
C ALA A 48 -3.15 -17.91 7.37
N GLY A 49 -4.06 -18.77 6.89
CA GLY A 49 -5.09 -19.42 7.69
C GLY A 49 -6.44 -18.71 7.72
N LEU A 50 -6.63 -17.65 6.91
CA LEU A 50 -7.95 -17.08 6.68
C LEU A 50 -8.64 -17.93 5.62
N ASP A 51 -9.50 -18.87 6.03
CA ASP A 51 -10.16 -19.81 5.13
C ASP A 51 -11.65 -19.48 5.02
N THR A 52 -12.02 -18.73 3.97
CA THR A 52 -13.42 -18.51 3.62
C THR A 52 -13.71 -19.07 2.22
N PRO A 53 -14.96 -19.52 1.96
CA PRO A 53 -15.33 -20.09 0.66
C PRO A 53 -15.00 -19.15 -0.52
N VAL A 54 -15.37 -17.88 -0.43
CA VAL A 54 -15.18 -16.93 -1.53
C VAL A 54 -13.71 -16.56 -1.71
N LEU A 55 -12.93 -16.55 -0.63
CA LEU A 55 -11.48 -16.37 -0.71
C LEU A 55 -10.80 -17.54 -1.45
N CYS A 56 -11.28 -18.78 -1.25
CA CYS A 56 -10.85 -19.94 -2.02
C CYS A 56 -11.18 -19.81 -3.51
N GLU A 57 -12.37 -19.29 -3.84
CA GLU A 57 -12.78 -19.06 -5.22
C GLU A 57 -11.91 -17.99 -5.89
N LEU A 58 -11.70 -16.86 -5.21
CA LEU A 58 -10.82 -15.78 -5.68
C LEU A 58 -9.39 -16.28 -5.92
N ALA A 59 -8.83 -17.08 -5.01
CA ALA A 59 -7.51 -17.67 -5.18
C ALA A 59 -7.42 -18.65 -6.36
N GLY A 60 -8.56 -19.23 -6.75
CA GLY A 60 -8.68 -20.11 -7.91
C GLY A 60 -8.85 -19.38 -9.24
N LEU A 61 -9.13 -18.07 -9.24
CA LEU A 61 -9.29 -17.29 -10.46
C LEU A 61 -7.95 -17.11 -11.20
N PRO A 62 -7.94 -17.23 -12.54
CA PRO A 62 -6.74 -16.91 -13.30
C PRO A 62 -6.50 -15.40 -13.32
N ARG A 63 -5.23 -14.98 -13.43
CA ARG A 63 -4.80 -13.57 -13.51
C ARG A 63 -5.49 -12.78 -14.64
N ASN A 64 -5.97 -13.46 -15.67
CA ASN A 64 -6.66 -12.86 -16.82
C ASN A 64 -8.18 -13.06 -16.79
N ALA A 65 -8.76 -13.41 -15.64
CA ALA A 65 -10.21 -13.37 -15.46
C ALA A 65 -10.76 -11.95 -15.65
N ASP A 66 -12.07 -11.84 -15.82
CA ASP A 66 -12.72 -10.54 -15.93
C ASP A 66 -12.45 -9.74 -14.65
N ALA A 67 -11.96 -8.50 -14.80
CA ALA A 67 -11.62 -7.65 -13.66
C ALA A 67 -12.84 -7.39 -12.76
N ARG A 68 -14.05 -7.38 -13.33
CA ARG A 68 -15.31 -7.25 -12.58
C ARG A 68 -15.55 -8.45 -11.69
N ASP A 69 -15.35 -9.67 -12.20
CA ASP A 69 -15.53 -10.90 -11.44
C ASP A 69 -14.52 -10.97 -10.29
N ILE A 70 -13.27 -10.54 -10.55
CA ILE A 70 -12.24 -10.47 -9.52
C ILE A 70 -12.59 -9.42 -8.44
N HIS A 71 -13.11 -8.25 -8.83
CA HIS A 71 -13.57 -7.21 -7.88
C HIS A 71 -14.70 -7.74 -6.99
N GLU A 72 -15.73 -8.32 -7.59
CA GLU A 72 -16.90 -8.83 -6.87
C GLU A 72 -16.48 -9.93 -5.87
N ALA A 73 -15.65 -10.89 -6.30
CA ALA A 73 -15.14 -11.94 -5.44
C ALA A 73 -14.28 -11.38 -4.28
N PHE A 74 -13.50 -10.33 -4.51
CA PHE A 74 -12.69 -9.71 -3.45
C PHE A 74 -13.54 -8.97 -2.41
N GLU A 75 -14.53 -8.19 -2.85
CA GLU A 75 -15.46 -7.51 -1.95
C GLU A 75 -16.28 -8.49 -1.11
N GLU A 76 -16.73 -9.59 -1.74
CA GLU A 76 -17.47 -10.64 -1.04
C GLU A 76 -16.58 -11.41 -0.06
N ALA A 77 -15.32 -11.73 -0.42
CA ALA A 77 -14.37 -12.37 0.50
C ALA A 77 -14.06 -11.50 1.73
N LEU A 78 -13.98 -10.17 1.56
CA LEU A 78 -13.85 -9.24 2.67
C LEU A 78 -15.08 -9.28 3.57
N ALA A 79 -16.28 -9.23 2.97
CA ALA A 79 -17.54 -9.28 3.71
C ALA A 79 -17.70 -10.58 4.52
N GLU A 80 -17.37 -11.74 3.93
CA GLU A 80 -17.36 -13.03 4.64
C GLU A 80 -16.39 -13.04 5.82
N SER A 81 -15.25 -12.36 5.68
CA SER A 81 -14.24 -12.20 6.72
C SER A 81 -14.60 -11.16 7.78
N GLY A 82 -15.79 -10.55 7.69
CA GLY A 82 -16.24 -9.47 8.59
C GLY A 82 -15.45 -8.18 8.42
N MET A 83 -14.86 -7.96 7.24
CA MET A 83 -14.11 -6.76 6.89
C MET A 83 -14.93 -5.92 5.91
N GLU A 84 -15.01 -4.62 6.18
CA GLU A 84 -15.60 -3.65 5.26
C GLU A 84 -14.48 -2.99 4.43
N LEU A 85 -14.81 -2.57 3.21
CA LEU A 85 -13.92 -1.74 2.43
C LEU A 85 -13.69 -0.39 3.14
N PRO A 86 -12.44 0.07 3.25
CA PRO A 86 -12.16 1.36 3.85
C PRO A 86 -12.70 2.50 2.97
N ASP A 87 -12.85 3.68 3.56
CA ASP A 87 -13.19 4.89 2.80
C ASP A 87 -12.11 5.18 1.74
N PRO A 88 -12.47 5.41 0.45
CA PRO A 88 -11.49 5.62 -0.62
C PRO A 88 -10.57 6.81 -0.41
N VAL A 89 -11.10 7.91 0.11
CA VAL A 89 -10.32 9.12 0.37
C VAL A 89 -9.30 8.85 1.48
N LEU A 90 -9.74 8.23 2.57
CA LEU A 90 -8.86 7.85 3.68
C LEU A 90 -7.79 6.84 3.23
N ALA A 91 -8.17 5.85 2.42
CA ALA A 91 -7.24 4.86 1.88
C ALA A 91 -6.14 5.49 1.02
N ARG A 92 -6.52 6.39 0.11
CA ARG A 92 -5.57 7.12 -0.75
C ARG A 92 -4.63 8.02 0.06
N ARG A 93 -5.10 8.63 1.14
CA ARG A 93 -4.25 9.43 2.05
C ARG A 93 -3.30 8.57 2.90
N HIS A 94 -3.70 7.36 3.28
CA HIS A 94 -2.79 6.39 3.90
C HIS A 94 -1.72 5.92 2.89
N ALA A 95 -2.11 5.67 1.64
CA ALA A 95 -1.18 5.33 0.57
C ALA A 95 -0.17 6.47 0.30
N LEU A 96 -0.63 7.72 0.30
CA LEU A 96 0.25 8.89 0.16
C LEU A 96 1.34 8.94 1.26
N ARG A 97 0.99 8.61 2.52
CA ARG A 97 1.97 8.50 3.61
C ARG A 97 2.95 7.34 3.41
N ARG A 98 2.47 6.18 2.96
CA ARG A 98 3.34 5.04 2.63
C ARG A 98 4.30 5.39 1.49
N LEU A 99 3.81 6.06 0.45
CA LEU A 99 4.62 6.54 -0.67
C LEU A 99 5.72 7.49 -0.17
N ALA A 100 5.38 8.45 0.69
CA ALA A 100 6.34 9.35 1.29
C ALA A 100 7.40 8.60 2.12
N ALA A 101 7.01 7.60 2.91
CA ALA A 101 7.94 6.77 3.67
C ALA A 101 8.89 5.98 2.75
N LYS A 102 8.35 5.26 1.76
CA LYS A 102 9.13 4.54 0.74
C LYS A 102 10.12 5.45 0.01
N PHE A 103 9.71 6.69 -0.28
CA PHE A 103 10.58 7.68 -0.92
C PHE A 103 11.75 8.09 -0.02
N ILE A 104 11.50 8.28 1.28
CA ILE A 104 12.55 8.60 2.25
C ILE A 104 13.52 7.43 2.44
N ASP A 105 13.00 6.21 2.48
CA ASP A 105 13.79 4.99 2.60
C ASP A 105 14.55 4.63 1.31
N GLY A 106 14.24 5.31 0.20
CA GLY A 106 14.86 5.11 -1.10
C GLY A 106 14.37 3.86 -1.84
N GLU A 107 13.23 3.31 -1.42
CA GLU A 107 12.57 2.18 -2.08
C GLU A 107 11.93 2.58 -3.41
N ILE A 108 11.51 3.84 -3.55
CA ILE A 108 10.98 4.38 -4.80
C ILE A 108 11.83 5.55 -5.31
N ALA A 109 12.00 5.61 -6.62
CA ALA A 109 12.76 6.67 -7.27
C ALA A 109 11.92 7.96 -7.42
N LEU A 110 12.59 9.11 -7.55
CA LEU A 110 11.95 10.39 -7.87
C LEU A 110 11.08 10.32 -9.13
N ALA A 111 11.53 9.58 -10.15
CA ALA A 111 10.79 9.43 -11.40
C ALA A 111 9.50 8.62 -11.23
N GLU A 112 9.52 7.58 -10.39
CA GLU A 112 8.34 6.76 -10.09
C GLU A 112 7.30 7.56 -9.30
N LEU A 113 7.74 8.35 -8.32
CA LEU A 113 6.87 9.24 -7.57
C LEU A 113 6.23 10.31 -8.47
N ALA A 114 7.03 10.90 -9.38
CA ALA A 114 6.55 11.92 -10.32
C ALA A 114 5.58 11.37 -11.36
N ALA A 115 5.76 10.12 -11.80
CA ALA A 115 4.91 9.46 -12.79
C ALA A 115 3.57 8.98 -12.24
N GLY A 116 3.39 8.95 -10.92
CA GLY A 116 2.11 8.58 -10.34
C GLY A 116 1.12 9.74 -10.33
N ASP A 117 -0.17 9.44 -10.53
CA ASP A 117 -1.29 10.39 -10.48
C ASP A 117 -1.66 10.80 -9.03
N TRP A 118 -0.66 10.96 -8.17
CA TRP A 118 -0.83 11.30 -6.75
C TRP A 118 -1.27 12.75 -6.54
N TRP A 119 -1.11 13.59 -7.55
CA TRP A 119 -1.48 15.01 -7.51
C TRP A 119 -2.99 15.25 -7.35
N GLU A 120 -3.84 14.28 -7.69
CA GLU A 120 -5.30 14.34 -7.50
C GLU A 120 -5.76 13.88 -6.11
N THR A 121 -4.85 13.45 -5.25
CA THR A 121 -5.21 12.96 -3.91
C THR A 121 -5.90 14.05 -3.12
N GLU A 122 -7.09 13.76 -2.60
CA GLU A 122 -7.75 14.65 -1.65
C GLU A 122 -6.93 14.75 -0.35
N VAL A 123 -6.69 15.98 0.08
CA VAL A 123 -5.79 16.29 1.21
C VAL A 123 -6.52 17.13 2.26
N GLU A 124 -6.34 16.80 3.53
CA GLU A 124 -6.92 17.54 4.64
C GLU A 124 -5.88 18.24 5.50
N THR A 125 -4.67 17.67 5.66
CA THR A 125 -3.62 18.28 6.49
C THR A 125 -2.70 19.19 5.69
N GLU A 126 -1.98 20.07 6.39
CA GLU A 126 -1.02 20.97 5.73
C GLU A 126 0.17 20.20 5.16
N GLU A 127 0.60 19.14 5.82
CA GLU A 127 1.71 18.30 5.39
C GLU A 127 1.35 17.48 4.14
N GLU A 128 0.11 16.98 4.08
CA GLU A 128 -0.44 16.35 2.87
C GLU A 128 -0.46 17.33 1.70
N ARG A 129 -1.03 18.52 1.92
CA ARG A 129 -1.06 19.60 0.90
C ARG A 129 0.34 19.97 0.42
N SER A 130 1.26 20.16 1.35
CA SER A 130 2.66 20.51 1.06
C SER A 130 3.31 19.46 0.18
N PHE A 131 3.15 18.18 0.51
CA PHE A 131 3.73 17.08 -0.26
C PHE A 131 3.08 16.94 -1.65
N VAL A 132 1.75 16.92 -1.74
CA VAL A 132 1.01 16.78 -3.00
C VAL A 132 1.28 17.95 -3.94
N SER A 133 1.39 19.17 -3.42
CA SER A 133 1.66 20.37 -4.23
C SER A 133 3.00 20.34 -4.97
N LEU A 134 3.95 19.52 -4.49
CA LEU A 134 5.26 19.33 -5.11
C LEU A 134 5.26 18.21 -6.15
N ILE A 135 4.18 17.43 -6.28
CA ILE A 135 4.08 16.37 -7.28
C ILE A 135 3.69 17.01 -8.63
N PRO A 136 4.47 16.76 -9.70
CA PRO A 136 4.13 17.26 -11.03
C PRO A 136 2.74 16.78 -11.51
N GLN A 137 1.94 17.69 -12.08
CA GLN A 137 0.55 17.43 -12.49
C GLN A 137 0.40 17.02 -13.97
N CYS A 138 1.49 17.03 -14.75
CA CYS A 138 1.48 16.62 -16.15
C CYS A 138 2.83 16.01 -16.54
N GLU A 139 2.82 15.18 -17.57
CA GLU A 139 4.02 14.65 -18.22
C GLU A 139 5.02 15.76 -18.59
N CYS A 140 4.52 16.90 -19.08
CA CYS A 140 5.33 18.09 -19.33
C CYS A 140 6.10 18.61 -18.11
N CYS A 141 5.46 18.62 -16.94
CA CYS A 141 6.06 19.06 -15.69
C CYS A 141 7.01 18.00 -15.14
N ILE A 142 6.72 16.71 -15.35
CA ILE A 142 7.63 15.61 -14.97
C ILE A 142 8.95 15.77 -15.72
N GLU A 143 8.91 15.90 -17.04
CA GLU A 143 10.11 16.06 -17.87
C GLU A 143 10.92 17.31 -17.48
N TYR A 144 10.24 18.44 -17.27
CA TYR A 144 10.89 19.68 -16.84
C TYR A 144 11.52 19.54 -15.44
N THR A 145 10.79 18.98 -14.47
CA THR A 145 11.24 18.90 -13.08
C THR A 145 12.38 17.90 -12.93
N LEU A 146 12.30 16.74 -13.61
CA LEU A 146 13.38 15.75 -13.62
C LEU A 146 14.59 16.22 -14.44
N GLY A 147 14.38 16.96 -15.53
CA GLY A 147 15.43 17.37 -16.45
C GLY A 147 16.17 18.66 -16.05
N PHE A 148 15.50 19.59 -15.37
CA PHE A 148 16.03 20.94 -15.14
C PHE A 148 16.06 21.36 -13.67
N ASP A 149 14.99 21.11 -12.92
CA ASP A 149 14.85 21.61 -11.54
C ASP A 149 15.07 20.55 -10.45
N GLN A 150 15.53 19.35 -10.83
CA GLN A 150 15.65 18.21 -9.92
C GLN A 150 16.49 18.54 -8.67
N ARG A 151 17.53 19.37 -8.82
CA ARG A 151 18.41 19.78 -7.71
C ARG A 151 17.71 20.63 -6.65
N THR A 152 16.68 21.38 -7.03
CA THR A 152 15.88 22.23 -6.13
C THR A 152 14.67 21.46 -5.62
N TRP A 153 14.01 20.74 -6.52
CA TRP A 153 12.81 19.98 -6.24
C TRP A 153 13.05 18.80 -5.30
N ALA A 154 14.08 17.98 -5.55
CA ALA A 154 14.30 16.78 -4.76
C ALA A 154 14.51 17.04 -3.25
N PRO A 155 15.30 18.07 -2.83
CA PRO A 155 15.37 18.44 -1.42
C PRO A 155 14.03 18.91 -0.83
N GLN A 156 13.25 19.72 -1.57
CA GLN A 156 11.95 20.20 -1.10
C GLN A 156 10.96 19.05 -0.91
N LEU A 157 10.90 18.14 -1.88
CA LEU A 157 10.06 16.95 -1.82
C LEU A 157 10.46 16.05 -0.64
N ARG A 158 11.76 15.86 -0.39
CA ARG A 158 12.24 15.12 0.79
C ARG A 158 11.83 15.77 2.09
N VAL A 159 11.91 17.10 2.21
CA VAL A 159 11.48 17.83 3.41
C VAL A 159 9.98 17.65 3.64
N ALA A 160 9.16 17.77 2.58
CA ALA A 160 7.72 17.56 2.68
C ALA A 160 7.35 16.11 3.02
N ALA A 161 8.03 15.12 2.43
CA ALA A 161 7.84 13.70 2.75
C ALA A 161 8.21 13.38 4.21
N LEU A 162 9.30 13.96 4.73
CA LEU A 162 9.68 13.83 6.13
C LEU A 162 8.64 14.47 7.07
N ALA A 163 8.12 15.64 6.72
CA ALA A 163 7.05 16.27 7.50
C ALA A 163 5.80 15.39 7.54
N LEU A 164 5.36 14.90 6.38
CA LEU A 164 4.16 14.05 6.26
C LEU A 164 4.29 12.72 7.01
N THR A 165 5.46 12.08 6.98
CA THR A 165 5.73 10.82 7.71
C THR A 165 5.91 11.01 9.21
N SER A 166 6.31 12.21 9.64
CA SER A 166 6.44 12.57 11.07
C SER A 166 5.13 13.08 11.68
N SER A 167 4.14 13.43 10.85
CA SER A 167 2.82 13.88 11.31
C SER A 167 2.05 12.76 12.01
N PRO A 168 1.08 13.11 12.89
CA PRO A 168 0.22 12.12 13.53
C PRO A 168 -0.46 11.20 12.50
N PRO A 169 -0.67 9.91 12.84
CA PRO A 169 -1.39 8.99 11.98
C PRO A 169 -2.82 9.47 11.71
N LEU A 170 -3.34 9.15 10.53
CA LEU A 170 -4.74 9.40 10.20
C LEU A 170 -5.63 8.43 10.96
N GLY A 171 -6.54 8.97 11.77
CA GLY A 171 -7.50 8.17 12.51
C GLY A 171 -6.85 7.23 13.53
N PRO A 172 -7.58 6.24 14.06
CA PRO A 172 -7.05 5.31 15.04
C PRO A 172 -5.88 4.53 14.44
N SER A 173 -4.72 4.62 15.09
CA SER A 173 -3.56 3.76 14.82
C SER A 173 -3.98 2.30 14.97
N TRP A 174 -3.94 1.54 13.89
CA TRP A 174 -4.19 0.10 13.87
C TRP A 174 -2.89 -0.67 13.64
#